data_AF-A0A4Y7U4E4-F1
#
_entry.id   AF-A0A4Y7U4E4-F1
#
_cell.length_a   1.000
_cell.length_b   1.000
_cell.length_c   1.000
_cell.angle_alpha   90.00
_cell.angle_beta   90.00
_cell.angle_gamma   90.00
#
_symmetry.space_group_name_H-M   'P 1'
#
loop_
_entity.id
_entity.type
_entity.pdbx_description
1 polymer ?
#
loop_
_entity_poly.entity_id
_entity_poly.type
_entity_poly.pdbx_seq_one_letter_code
_entity_poly.pdbx_strand_id
1 'polypeptide(L)'
;KSVHLPEVDKKQLKGEALFVRALLHFYLTNLFGDVPYLTSTDYEQNSIVKKKSVTMVYTSAKEDLEQAIQLLPENYVSEDRVRPNKYAAHALLARVDLYAGLWDEASNEASAVLNNTELYNNEGDLDKIFL
;
A
#
# COMPACT_ATOMS: atom_id res chain seq x y z
N LYS A 1 9.27 -11.97 -19.28
CA LYS A 1 9.68 -11.90 -17.84
C LYS A 1 11.21 -11.87 -17.81
N SER A 2 11.82 -10.99 -16.99
CA SER A 2 13.30 -10.90 -16.93
C SER A 2 13.91 -12.15 -16.27
N VAL A 3 14.91 -12.73 -16.92
CA VAL A 3 15.66 -13.90 -16.44
C VAL A 3 16.87 -13.47 -15.60
N HIS A 4 17.31 -12.22 -15.73
CA HIS A 4 18.53 -11.70 -15.10
C HIS A 4 18.29 -10.98 -13.77
N LEU A 5 17.04 -10.63 -13.44
CA LEU A 5 16.73 -9.96 -12.19
C LEU A 5 16.67 -10.99 -11.04
N PRO A 6 17.38 -10.79 -9.93
CA PRO A 6 17.27 -11.63 -8.74
C PRO A 6 15.82 -11.74 -8.25
N GLU A 7 15.45 -12.89 -7.68
CA GLU A 7 14.09 -13.12 -7.19
C GLU A 7 13.70 -12.18 -6.04
N VAL A 8 14.67 -11.77 -5.21
CA VAL A 8 14.42 -10.81 -4.12
C VAL A 8 14.01 -9.45 -4.68
N ASP A 9 14.70 -8.97 -5.72
CA ASP A 9 14.40 -7.70 -6.37
C ASP A 9 13.06 -7.76 -7.11
N LYS A 10 12.74 -8.89 -7.74
CA LYS A 10 11.42 -9.11 -8.37
C LYS A 10 10.30 -9.01 -7.35
N LYS A 11 10.45 -9.66 -6.19
CA LYS A 11 9.44 -9.63 -5.12
C LYS A 11 9.28 -8.20 -4.60
N GLN A 12 10.39 -7.54 -4.27
CA GLN A 12 10.36 -6.17 -3.78
C GLN A 12 9.66 -5.22 -4.76
N LEU A 13 10.09 -5.19 -6.03
CA LEU A 13 9.50 -4.31 -7.05
C LEU A 13 8.02 -4.60 -7.27
N LYS A 14 7.61 -5.87 -7.21
CA LYS A 14 6.19 -6.25 -7.28
C LYS A 14 5.42 -5.74 -6.06
N GLY A 15 5.97 -5.88 -4.85
CA GLY A 15 5.37 -5.37 -3.62
C GLY A 15 5.18 -3.85 -3.66
N GLU A 16 6.19 -3.12 -4.14
CA GLU A 16 6.10 -1.66 -4.30
C GLU A 16 5.05 -1.26 -5.33
N ALA A 17 4.97 -1.96 -6.46
CA ALA A 17 3.96 -1.69 -7.48
C ALA A 17 2.53 -1.94 -6.97
N LEU A 18 2.31 -3.00 -6.18
CA LEU A 18 1.03 -3.29 -5.54
C LEU A 18 0.66 -2.20 -4.52
N PHE A 19 1.60 -1.80 -3.67
CA PHE A 19 1.42 -0.71 -2.72
C PHE A 19 1.00 0.60 -3.41
N VAL A 20 1.73 1.00 -4.46
CA VAL A 20 1.42 2.23 -5.21
C VAL A 20 0.06 2.14 -5.88
N ARG A 21 -0.29 0.98 -6.46
CA ARG A 21 -1.62 0.78 -7.06
C ARG A 21 -2.73 0.94 -6.04
N ALA A 22 -2.61 0.33 -4.87
CA ALA A 22 -3.58 0.46 -3.78
C ALA A 22 -3.69 1.91 -3.30
N LEU A 23 -2.55 2.60 -3.09
CA LEU A 23 -2.51 4.00 -2.66
C LEU A 23 -3.25 4.92 -3.63
N LEU A 24 -2.98 4.78 -4.93
CA LEU A 24 -3.61 5.61 -5.95
C LEU A 24 -5.13 5.37 -6.02
N HIS A 25 -5.56 4.10 -6.01
CA HIS A 25 -7.00 3.79 -6.06
C HIS A 25 -7.73 4.18 -4.77
N PHE A 26 -7.08 4.09 -3.61
CA PHE A 26 -7.61 4.62 -2.36
C PHE A 26 -7.88 6.13 -2.45
N TYR A 27 -6.94 6.92 -2.99
CA TYR A 27 -7.19 8.35 -3.19
C TYR A 27 -8.27 8.61 -4.24
N LEU A 28 -8.22 7.92 -5.37
CA LEU A 28 -9.21 8.09 -6.44
C LEU A 28 -10.64 7.82 -5.95
N THR A 29 -10.86 6.72 -5.21
CA THR A 29 -12.21 6.38 -4.76
C THR A 29 -12.71 7.33 -3.67
N ASN A 30 -11.82 7.83 -2.80
CA ASN A 30 -12.19 8.83 -1.79
C ASN A 30 -12.54 10.19 -2.40
N LEU A 31 -12.00 10.53 -3.57
CA LEU A 31 -12.28 11.78 -4.26
C LEU A 31 -13.48 11.68 -5.21
N PHE A 32 -13.64 10.55 -5.91
CA PHE A 32 -14.56 10.40 -7.03
C PHE A 32 -15.66 9.35 -6.81
N GLY A 33 -15.64 8.63 -5.69
CA GLY A 33 -16.54 7.51 -5.43
C GLY A 33 -16.17 6.30 -6.30
N ASP A 34 -17.11 5.87 -7.12
CA ASP A 34 -16.94 4.69 -7.97
C ASP A 34 -15.93 4.94 -9.10
N VAL A 35 -14.88 4.09 -9.15
CA VAL A 35 -13.76 4.20 -10.10
C VAL A 35 -13.39 2.83 -10.68
N PRO A 36 -12.86 2.74 -11.91
CA PRO A 36 -12.31 1.49 -12.42
C PRO A 36 -11.08 1.09 -11.61
N TYR A 37 -10.84 -0.21 -11.46
CA TYR A 37 -9.66 -0.75 -10.79
C TYR A 37 -8.85 -1.58 -11.78
N LEU A 38 -7.74 -1.05 -12.27
CA LEU A 38 -6.97 -1.64 -13.37
C LEU A 38 -5.86 -2.55 -12.85
N THR A 39 -5.86 -3.82 -13.28
CA THR A 39 -4.87 -4.83 -12.85
C THR A 39 -3.97 -5.35 -13.96
N SER A 40 -4.19 -4.90 -15.19
CA SER A 40 -3.43 -5.28 -16.38
C SER A 40 -2.71 -4.08 -16.99
N THR A 41 -1.65 -4.33 -17.75
CA THR A 41 -0.99 -3.32 -18.61
C THR A 41 -1.56 -3.29 -20.03
N ASP A 42 -2.48 -4.19 -20.36
CA ASP A 42 -3.14 -4.26 -21.67
C ASP A 42 -4.17 -3.12 -21.82
N TYR A 43 -3.91 -2.21 -22.76
CA TYR A 43 -4.73 -1.03 -22.96
C TYR A 43 -6.12 -1.35 -23.54
N GLU A 44 -6.25 -2.42 -24.34
CA GLU A 44 -7.53 -2.81 -24.95
C GLU A 44 -8.47 -3.31 -23.85
N GLN A 45 -7.95 -4.17 -22.97
CA GLN A 45 -8.67 -4.62 -21.78
C GLN A 45 -9.03 -3.45 -20.87
N ASN A 46 -8.07 -2.56 -20.58
CA ASN A 46 -8.29 -1.43 -19.67
C ASN A 46 -9.30 -0.41 -20.21
N SER A 47 -9.43 -0.27 -21.54
CA SER A 47 -10.35 0.68 -22.18
C SER A 47 -11.83 0.37 -21.97
N ILE A 48 -12.16 -0.88 -21.65
CA ILE A 48 -13.54 -1.35 -21.47
C ILE A 48 -13.92 -1.65 -20.01
N VAL A 49 -12.99 -1.46 -19.07
CA VAL A 49 -13.24 -1.73 -17.64
C VAL A 49 -14.29 -0.75 -17.09
N LYS A 50 -15.31 -1.32 -16.45
CA LYS A 50 -16.35 -0.52 -15.76
C LYS A 50 -15.88 -0.11 -14.37
N LYS A 51 -16.50 0.95 -13.85
CA LYS A 51 -16.31 1.38 -12.46
C LYS A 51 -16.69 0.26 -11.49
N LYS A 52 -15.90 0.15 -10.42
CA LYS A 52 -16.23 -0.63 -9.22
C LYS A 52 -16.84 0.31 -8.18
N SER A 53 -17.71 -0.23 -7.32
CA SER A 53 -18.19 0.53 -6.17
C SER A 53 -17.04 0.85 -5.22
N VAL A 54 -17.18 1.90 -4.40
CA VAL A 54 -16.20 2.25 -3.34
C VAL A 54 -15.80 1.03 -2.50
N THR A 55 -16.78 0.23 -2.04
CA THR A 55 -16.51 -0.98 -1.26
C THR A 55 -15.64 -1.98 -2.01
N MET A 56 -15.94 -2.22 -3.30
CA MET A 56 -15.15 -3.15 -4.12
C MET A 56 -13.74 -2.60 -4.40
N VAL A 57 -13.56 -1.28 -4.47
CA VAL A 57 -12.23 -0.66 -4.59
C VAL A 57 -11.43 -0.88 -3.30
N TYR A 58 -12.04 -0.70 -2.13
CA TYR A 58 -11.38 -1.01 -0.85
C TYR A 58 -10.99 -2.48 -0.74
N THR A 59 -11.87 -3.42 -1.15
CA THR A 59 -11.53 -4.85 -1.19
C THR A 59 -10.31 -5.12 -2.08
N SER A 60 -10.28 -4.56 -3.30
CA SER A 60 -9.13 -4.75 -4.19
C SER A 60 -7.84 -4.08 -3.69
N ALA A 61 -7.95 -2.89 -3.06
CA ALA A 61 -6.80 -2.23 -2.44
C ALA A 61 -6.25 -3.05 -1.26
N LYS A 62 -7.13 -3.63 -0.44
CA LYS A 62 -6.76 -4.53 0.66
C LYS A 62 -5.99 -5.75 0.15
N GLU A 63 -6.51 -6.45 -0.86
CA GLU A 63 -5.83 -7.60 -1.47
C GLU A 63 -4.44 -7.27 -2.02
N ASP A 64 -4.26 -6.08 -2.60
CA ASP A 64 -2.97 -5.60 -3.08
C ASP A 64 -2.00 -5.32 -1.93
N LEU A 65 -2.49 -4.74 -0.82
CA LEU A 65 -1.66 -4.42 0.35
C LEU A 65 -1.26 -5.66 1.13
N GLU A 66 -2.15 -6.63 1.29
CA GLU A 66 -1.83 -7.94 1.89
C GLU A 66 -0.73 -8.66 1.11
N GLN A 67 -0.80 -8.64 -0.23
CA GLN A 67 0.27 -9.16 -1.07
C GLN A 67 1.55 -8.33 -0.97
N ALA A 68 1.45 -7.00 -0.89
CA ALA A 68 2.62 -6.13 -0.72
C ALA A 68 3.35 -6.42 0.60
N ILE A 69 2.63 -6.63 1.70
CA ILE A 69 3.17 -6.98 3.02
C ILE A 69 4.02 -8.27 2.94
N GLN A 70 3.57 -9.27 2.17
CA GLN A 70 4.30 -10.53 1.99
C GLN A 70 5.58 -10.39 1.15
N LEU A 71 5.67 -9.35 0.33
CA LEU A 71 6.74 -9.17 -0.66
C LEU A 71 7.77 -8.10 -0.29
N LEU A 72 7.36 -7.11 0.50
CA LEU A 72 8.22 -5.99 0.89
C LEU A 72 9.17 -6.36 2.04
N PRO A 73 10.42 -5.85 2.01
CA PRO A 73 11.34 -6.02 3.12
C PRO A 73 10.86 -5.24 4.36
N GLU A 74 11.30 -5.67 5.54
CA GLU A 74 11.03 -4.93 6.78
C GLU A 74 11.86 -3.65 6.88
N ASN A 75 13.13 -3.73 6.53
CA ASN A 75 14.04 -2.59 6.54
C ASN A 75 13.89 -1.73 5.29
N TYR A 76 14.22 -0.46 5.41
CA TYR A 76 14.29 0.44 4.27
C TYR A 76 15.44 0.07 3.34
N VAL A 77 15.20 0.26 2.04
CA VAL A 77 16.18 -0.02 0.98
C VAL A 77 17.20 1.12 0.85
N SER A 78 16.81 2.34 1.22
CA SER A 78 17.68 3.51 1.27
C SER A 78 17.48 4.28 2.58
N GLU A 79 18.51 5.02 3.00
CA GLU A 79 18.48 5.83 4.23
C GLU A 79 17.45 6.97 4.16
N ASP A 80 17.12 7.46 2.96
CA ASP A 80 16.13 8.52 2.75
C ASP A 80 14.68 8.08 3.02
N ARG A 81 14.43 6.77 3.19
CA ARG A 81 13.11 6.19 3.51
C ARG A 81 11.99 6.57 2.52
N VAL A 82 12.33 6.84 1.26
CA VAL A 82 11.38 7.27 0.20
C VAL A 82 10.61 6.11 -0.47
N ARG A 83 11.04 4.87 -0.26
CA ARG A 83 10.40 3.66 -0.81
C ARG A 83 9.65 2.92 0.29
N PRO A 84 8.45 2.38 0.00
CA PRO A 84 7.67 1.69 1.00
C PRO A 84 8.35 0.39 1.41
N ASN A 85 8.43 0.16 2.72
CA ASN A 85 8.75 -1.14 3.32
C ASN A 85 7.46 -1.84 3.76
N LYS A 86 7.58 -3.03 4.36
CA LYS A 86 6.46 -3.83 4.87
C LYS A 86 5.51 -3.00 5.76
N TYR A 87 6.06 -2.20 6.65
CA TYR A 87 5.28 -1.42 7.62
C TYR A 87 4.57 -0.23 6.99
N ALA A 88 5.10 0.34 5.90
CA ALA A 88 4.35 1.33 5.11
C ALA A 88 3.07 0.71 4.50
N ALA A 89 3.13 -0.55 4.06
CA ALA A 89 1.95 -1.27 3.57
C ALA A 89 0.94 -1.55 4.68
N HIS A 90 1.38 -1.97 5.88
CA HIS A 90 0.51 -2.07 7.07
C HIS A 90 -0.16 -0.73 7.41
N ALA A 91 0.59 0.38 7.40
CA ALA A 91 0.03 1.70 7.70
C ALA A 91 -1.06 2.13 6.71
N LEU A 92 -0.86 1.86 5.41
CA LEU A 92 -1.87 2.15 4.40
C LEU A 92 -3.07 1.19 4.52
N LEU A 93 -2.85 -0.08 4.81
CA LEU A 93 -3.92 -1.06 5.01
C LEU A 93 -4.79 -0.70 6.20
N ALA A 94 -4.19 -0.29 7.32
CA ALA A 94 -4.92 0.23 8.47
C ALA A 94 -5.85 1.39 8.10
N ARG A 95 -5.40 2.30 7.21
CA ARG A 95 -6.22 3.41 6.72
C ARG A 95 -7.35 2.94 5.80
N VAL A 96 -7.08 1.98 4.90
CA VAL A 96 -8.11 1.40 4.03
C VAL A 96 -9.19 0.72 4.86
N ASP A 97 -8.79 -0.11 5.82
CA ASP A 97 -9.70 -0.83 6.72
C ASP A 97 -10.53 0.13 7.57
N LEU A 98 -9.92 1.21 8.08
CA LEU A 98 -10.64 2.26 8.80
C LEU A 98 -11.74 2.90 7.94
N TYR A 99 -11.44 3.22 6.69
CA TYR A 99 -12.40 3.82 5.76
C TYR A 99 -13.47 2.83 5.28
N ALA A 100 -13.16 1.53 5.30
CA ALA A 100 -14.10 0.46 5.00
C ALA A 100 -15.00 0.09 6.21
N GLY A 101 -14.75 0.65 7.40
CA GLY A 101 -15.47 0.34 8.63
C GLY A 101 -15.05 -0.99 9.29
N LEU A 102 -13.88 -1.52 8.92
CA LEU A 102 -13.27 -2.73 9.45
C LEU A 102 -12.39 -2.37 10.66
N TRP A 103 -13.03 -2.03 11.78
CA TRP A 103 -12.35 -1.40 12.93
C TRP A 103 -11.30 -2.31 13.60
N ASP A 104 -11.60 -3.60 13.72
CA ASP A 104 -10.71 -4.56 14.37
C ASP A 104 -9.47 -4.80 13.50
N GLU A 105 -9.66 -4.98 12.20
CA GLU A 105 -8.58 -5.10 11.22
C GLU A 105 -7.73 -3.82 11.18
N ALA A 106 -8.35 -2.64 11.13
CA ALA A 106 -7.64 -1.37 11.16
C ALA A 106 -6.76 -1.24 12.42
N SER A 107 -7.27 -1.63 13.58
CA SER A 107 -6.52 -1.64 14.84
C SER A 107 -5.34 -2.61 14.81
N ASN A 108 -5.54 -3.81 14.28
CA ASN A 108 -4.48 -4.82 14.17
C ASN A 108 -3.34 -4.34 13.24
N GLU A 109 -3.70 -3.79 12.08
CA GLU A 109 -2.76 -3.30 11.07
C GLU A 109 -1.99 -2.08 11.57
N ALA A 110 -2.64 -1.16 12.29
CA ALA A 110 -1.96 -0.05 12.96
C ALA A 110 -0.99 -0.53 14.05
N SER A 111 -1.42 -1.53 14.84
CA SER A 111 -0.59 -2.11 15.91
C SER A 111 0.68 -2.77 15.36
N ALA A 112 0.63 -3.38 14.17
CA ALA A 112 1.81 -3.94 13.52
C ALA A 112 2.91 -2.90 13.27
N VAL A 113 2.53 -1.64 13.03
CA VAL A 113 3.47 -0.52 12.86
C VAL A 113 3.91 0.05 14.22
N LEU A 114 2.95 0.33 15.10
CA LEU A 114 3.20 0.96 16.41
C LEU A 114 4.09 0.11 17.32
N ASN A 115 4.00 -1.21 17.21
CA ASN A 115 4.82 -2.12 18.01
C ASN A 115 6.27 -2.24 17.51
N ASN A 116 6.60 -1.71 16.31
CA ASN A 116 7.98 -1.69 15.81
C ASN A 116 8.72 -0.43 16.26
N THR A 117 9.04 -0.37 17.55
CA THR A 117 9.75 0.76 18.17
C THR A 117 11.23 0.83 17.80
N GLU A 118 11.79 -0.24 17.23
CA GLU A 118 13.18 -0.23 16.73
C GLU A 118 13.31 0.65 15.49
N LEU A 119 12.32 0.57 14.57
CA LEU A 119 12.34 1.31 13.32
C LEU A 119 11.61 2.67 13.39
N TYR A 120 10.54 2.73 14.18
CA TYR A 120 9.66 3.90 14.30
C TYR A 120 9.69 4.47 15.70
N ASN A 121 10.17 5.71 15.79
CA ASN A 121 10.18 6.48 17.02
C ASN A 121 9.43 7.79 16.80
N ASN A 122 8.70 8.24 17.81
CA ASN A 122 8.02 9.53 17.76
C ASN A 122 9.06 10.64 17.94
N GLU A 123 9.15 11.55 16.97
CA GLU A 123 9.99 12.76 17.09
C GLU A 123 9.21 13.79 17.90
N GLY A 124 9.73 14.12 19.08
CA GLY A 124 9.07 15.06 20.00
C GLY A 124 9.27 16.53 19.62
N ASP A 125 10.28 16.81 18.79
CA ASP A 125 10.59 18.14 18.32
C ASP A 125 9.92 18.43 16.97
N LEU A 126 8.85 19.23 16.99
CA LEU A 126 8.09 19.56 15.78
C LEU A 126 8.94 20.30 14.73
N ASP A 127 9.96 21.05 15.14
CA ASP A 127 10.85 21.78 14.23
C ASP A 127 11.74 20.82 13.41
N LYS A 128 11.85 19.55 13.81
CA LYS A 128 12.53 18.51 13.01
C LYS A 128 11.59 17.77 12.06
N ILE A 129 10.29 17.89 12.24
CA ILE A 129 9.29 17.22 11.40
C ILE A 129 9.01 18.04 10.14
N PHE A 130 9.02 19.36 10.25
CA PHE A 130 8.74 20.28 9.17
C PHE A 130 10.01 21.09 8.87
N LEU A 131 10.44 21.11 7.60
CA LEU A 131 11.54 21.95 7.11
C LEU A 131 11.26 23.44 7.26
#